data_AF-A0A1M7JML2-F1
#
_entry.id   AF-A0A1M7JML2-F1
#
_cell.length_a   1.000
_cell.length_b   1.000
_cell.length_c   1.000
_cell.angle_alpha   90.00
_cell.angle_beta   90.00
_cell.angle_gamma   90.00
#
_symmetry.space_group_name_H-M   'P 1'
#
loop_
_entity.id
_entity.type
_entity.pdbx_description
1 polymer ?
#
loop_
_entity_poly.entity_id
_entity_poly.type
_entity_poly.pdbx_seq_one_letter_code
_entity_poly.pdbx_strand_id
1 'polypeptide(L)'
;MDTIKENYQQALDFIDKKDYLRAKKVLEDIMIHYPDHSQLLWALALVEARMGNPYHAKAMLRSVSPGVIPQVRELQKQIDLQFPKYKVIFSRYNEGIKKVKKGQFQKALQDFSVVFHEDHDLPLPVSVYKAYLISLIHSGDRKKAFSLYNEAPLYIQQSIDLNRYRIKEEPKSSNRRWLSMVAFATVLVIGLFVGSKVFPDTKEIPIVAEDTDAVQVDEDLLSDQRNKIDTLESKLEEQMITYEALEDEYSQMEERIGFVTNLENLNTLASKEAYQQGLKAFHQEDYERAATLLEKSYNYDHEQYFSDDARYLQIQSSLMVGQPVEEAMVSFIESKSSHFQKSPYLDDLMLQLAELAIDKGQIEQATELLREIVDRFPQQWTANKAQTHLNRLLEEE
;
A
#
# COMPACT_ATOMS: atom_id res chain seq x y z
N MET A 1 -14.58 -28.67 -11.53
CA MET A 1 -15.47 -28.33 -10.39
C MET A 1 -14.76 -28.54 -9.06
N ASP A 2 -13.96 -29.59 -8.89
CA ASP A 2 -13.25 -29.86 -7.63
C ASP A 2 -12.31 -28.73 -7.17
N THR A 3 -11.61 -28.09 -8.11
CA THR A 3 -10.66 -26.99 -7.82
C THR A 3 -11.32 -25.75 -7.21
N ILE A 4 -12.56 -25.41 -7.59
CA ILE A 4 -13.25 -24.22 -7.06
C ILE A 4 -13.68 -24.46 -5.60
N LYS A 5 -14.18 -25.67 -5.32
CA LYS A 5 -14.57 -26.06 -3.98
C LYS A 5 -13.34 -26.12 -3.05
N GLU A 6 -12.23 -26.64 -3.54
CA GLU A 6 -10.95 -26.64 -2.83
C GLU A 6 -10.46 -25.21 -2.56
N ASN A 7 -10.47 -24.32 -3.55
CA ASN A 7 -10.07 -22.93 -3.39
C ASN A 7 -10.99 -22.19 -2.39
N TYR A 8 -12.31 -22.43 -2.45
CA TYR A 8 -13.24 -21.83 -1.50
C TYR A 8 -12.97 -22.32 -0.07
N GLN A 9 -12.75 -23.63 0.12
CA GLN A 9 -12.37 -24.17 1.43
C GLN A 9 -11.05 -23.58 1.92
N GLN A 10 -10.07 -23.43 1.03
CA GLN A 10 -8.79 -22.78 1.35
C GLN A 10 -8.99 -21.31 1.79
N ALA A 11 -9.91 -20.58 1.16
CA ALA A 11 -10.24 -19.22 1.58
C ALA A 11 -10.87 -19.19 2.98
N LEU A 12 -11.75 -20.14 3.31
CA LEU A 12 -12.31 -20.28 4.66
C LEU A 12 -11.21 -20.57 5.69
N ASP A 13 -10.27 -21.46 5.38
CA ASP A 13 -9.14 -21.74 6.25
C ASP A 13 -8.26 -20.50 6.49
N PHE A 14 -8.12 -19.62 5.48
CA PHE A 14 -7.43 -18.34 5.64
C PHE A 14 -8.21 -17.36 6.52
N ILE A 15 -9.53 -17.29 6.37
CA ILE A 15 -10.41 -16.47 7.23
C ILE A 15 -10.27 -16.89 8.69
N ASP A 16 -10.29 -18.19 8.97
CA ASP A 16 -10.16 -18.74 10.33
C ASP A 16 -8.79 -18.40 10.95
N LYS A 17 -7.74 -18.40 10.12
CA LYS A 17 -6.38 -17.98 10.52
C LYS A 17 -6.19 -16.46 10.56
N LYS A 18 -7.24 -15.68 10.28
CA LYS A 18 -7.21 -14.21 10.15
C LYS A 18 -6.25 -13.70 9.07
N ASP A 19 -5.91 -14.53 8.08
CA ASP A 19 -5.12 -14.16 6.91
C ASP A 19 -6.05 -13.60 5.81
N TYR A 20 -6.63 -12.44 6.12
CA TYR A 20 -7.71 -11.86 5.32
C TYR A 20 -7.26 -11.43 3.92
N LEU A 21 -5.99 -11.07 3.72
CA LEU A 21 -5.47 -10.69 2.39
C LEU A 21 -5.41 -11.90 1.45
N ARG A 22 -4.93 -13.05 1.92
CA ARG A 22 -4.93 -14.28 1.09
C ARG A 22 -6.34 -14.79 0.87
N ALA A 23 -7.18 -14.76 1.90
CA ALA A 23 -8.59 -15.10 1.75
C ALA A 23 -9.26 -14.25 0.66
N LYS A 24 -9.11 -12.92 0.74
CA LYS A 24 -9.66 -11.98 -0.24
C LYS A 24 -9.22 -12.33 -1.65
N LYS A 25 -7.91 -12.49 -1.88
CA LYS A 25 -7.36 -12.82 -3.20
C LYS A 25 -7.98 -14.09 -3.78
N VAL A 26 -8.02 -15.17 -2.99
CA VAL A 26 -8.59 -16.45 -3.47
C VAL A 26 -10.08 -16.31 -3.78
N LEU A 27 -10.84 -15.58 -2.96
CA LEU A 27 -12.26 -15.34 -3.20
C LEU A 27 -12.51 -14.46 -4.44
N GLU A 28 -11.70 -13.41 -4.66
CA GLU A 28 -11.76 -12.57 -5.87
C GLU A 28 -11.45 -13.37 -7.13
N ASP A 29 -10.45 -14.26 -7.09
CA ASP A 29 -10.12 -15.15 -8.20
C ASP A 29 -11.30 -16.08 -8.55
N ILE A 30 -12.03 -16.58 -7.55
CA ILE A 30 -13.27 -17.36 -7.78
C ILE A 30 -14.39 -16.47 -8.33
N MET A 31 -14.49 -15.22 -7.86
CA MET A 31 -15.58 -14.29 -8.19
C MET A 31 -15.59 -13.88 -9.66
N ILE A 32 -14.42 -13.88 -10.33
CA ILE A 32 -14.31 -13.68 -11.78
C ILE A 32 -15.23 -14.64 -12.56
N HIS A 33 -15.38 -15.88 -12.06
CA HIS A 33 -16.19 -16.90 -12.72
C HIS A 33 -17.61 -17.02 -12.16
N TYR A 34 -17.86 -16.50 -10.95
CA TYR A 34 -19.12 -16.62 -10.22
C TYR A 34 -19.49 -15.32 -9.49
N PRO A 35 -19.72 -14.22 -10.23
CA PRO A 35 -19.89 -12.89 -9.65
C PRO A 35 -21.09 -12.77 -8.69
N ASP A 36 -22.17 -13.50 -8.97
CA ASP A 36 -23.43 -13.40 -8.21
C ASP A 36 -23.60 -14.52 -7.17
N HIS A 37 -22.56 -15.31 -6.91
CA HIS A 37 -22.67 -16.45 -5.99
C HIS A 37 -22.80 -15.98 -4.54
N SER A 38 -23.96 -16.19 -3.93
CA SER A 38 -24.31 -15.64 -2.61
C SER A 38 -23.31 -15.98 -1.50
N GLN A 39 -22.79 -17.22 -1.44
CA GLN A 39 -21.80 -17.60 -0.42
C GLN A 39 -20.46 -16.91 -0.61
N LEU A 40 -20.10 -16.64 -1.86
CA LEU A 40 -18.85 -15.99 -2.20
C LEU A 40 -18.91 -14.51 -1.83
N LEU A 41 -20.00 -13.83 -2.20
CA LEU A 41 -20.27 -12.45 -1.84
C LEU A 41 -20.35 -12.26 -0.32
N TRP A 42 -20.98 -13.20 0.39
CA TRP A 42 -21.01 -13.17 1.86
C TRP A 42 -19.62 -13.33 2.48
N ALA A 43 -18.81 -14.29 2.00
CA ALA A 43 -17.45 -14.51 2.49
C ALA A 43 -16.54 -13.30 2.22
N LEU A 44 -16.63 -12.71 1.02
CA LEU A 44 -15.92 -11.48 0.67
C LEU A 44 -16.37 -10.31 1.55
N ALA A 45 -17.66 -10.14 1.77
CA ALA A 45 -18.18 -9.08 2.64
C ALA A 45 -17.66 -9.23 4.07
N LEU A 46 -17.62 -10.46 4.59
CA LEU A 46 -17.03 -10.75 5.90
C LEU A 46 -15.56 -10.34 5.93
N VAL A 47 -14.78 -10.73 4.93
CA VAL A 47 -13.36 -10.37 4.82
C VAL A 47 -13.18 -8.84 4.76
N GLU A 48 -13.95 -8.15 3.92
CA GLU A 48 -13.90 -6.68 3.81
C GLU A 48 -14.24 -5.99 5.14
N ALA A 49 -15.27 -6.45 5.83
CA ALA A 49 -15.63 -5.92 7.15
C ALA A 49 -14.50 -6.13 8.17
N ARG A 50 -13.84 -7.30 8.15
CA ARG A 50 -12.70 -7.61 9.03
C ARG A 50 -11.42 -6.84 8.68
N MET A 51 -11.31 -6.36 7.45
CA MET A 51 -10.22 -5.49 6.99
C MET A 51 -10.52 -4.00 7.17
N GLY A 52 -11.67 -3.64 7.75
CA GLY A 52 -12.05 -2.26 8.02
C GLY A 52 -12.72 -1.54 6.84
N ASN A 53 -13.22 -2.29 5.86
CA ASN A 53 -13.90 -1.76 4.66
C ASN A 53 -15.43 -1.99 4.75
N PRO A 54 -16.14 -1.36 5.70
CA PRO A 54 -17.55 -1.64 5.96
C PRO A 54 -18.46 -1.25 4.78
N TYR A 55 -18.07 -0.24 4.00
CA TYR A 55 -18.83 0.23 2.83
C TYR A 55 -18.89 -0.83 1.74
N HIS A 56 -17.73 -1.37 1.34
CA HIS A 56 -17.65 -2.47 0.38
C HIS A 56 -18.37 -3.72 0.89
N ALA A 57 -18.18 -4.06 2.17
CA ALA A 57 -18.86 -5.19 2.79
C ALA A 57 -20.38 -5.06 2.70
N LYS A 58 -20.94 -3.88 3.03
CA LYS A 58 -22.38 -3.64 2.93
C LYS A 58 -22.87 -3.72 1.49
N ALA A 59 -22.14 -3.15 0.53
CA ALA A 59 -22.48 -3.19 -0.88
C ALA A 59 -22.62 -4.64 -1.38
N MET A 60 -21.63 -5.50 -1.06
CA MET A 60 -21.68 -6.92 -1.40
C MET A 60 -22.86 -7.65 -0.78
N LEU A 61 -23.22 -7.33 0.47
CA LEU A 61 -24.35 -7.97 1.17
C LEU A 61 -25.73 -7.59 0.60
N ARG A 62 -25.84 -6.56 -0.24
CA ARG A 62 -27.12 -6.20 -0.89
C ARG A 62 -27.61 -7.29 -1.83
N SER A 63 -26.68 -8.00 -2.47
CA SER A 63 -26.99 -9.09 -3.41
C SER A 63 -27.13 -10.45 -2.72
N VAL A 64 -27.05 -10.52 -1.39
CA VAL A 64 -27.10 -11.77 -0.63
C VAL A 64 -28.42 -11.86 0.14
N SER A 65 -29.28 -12.78 -0.25
CA SER A 65 -30.56 -13.00 0.44
C SER A 65 -30.34 -13.64 1.82
N PRO A 66 -30.90 -13.06 2.91
CA PRO A 66 -30.92 -13.69 4.22
C PRO A 66 -31.62 -15.05 4.28
N GLY A 67 -32.51 -15.34 3.33
CA GLY A 67 -33.15 -16.66 3.23
C GLY A 67 -32.19 -17.76 2.78
N VAL A 68 -31.13 -17.39 2.06
CA VAL A 68 -30.07 -18.31 1.59
C VAL A 68 -28.94 -18.39 2.62
N ILE A 69 -28.57 -17.25 3.20
CA ILE A 69 -27.49 -17.16 4.21
C ILE A 69 -28.01 -16.37 5.42
N PRO A 70 -28.53 -17.04 6.45
CA PRO A 70 -29.11 -16.38 7.62
C PRO A 70 -28.14 -15.43 8.34
N GLN A 71 -26.83 -15.74 8.30
CA GLN A 71 -25.76 -14.96 8.93
C GLN A 71 -25.59 -13.55 8.34
N VAL A 72 -26.14 -13.29 7.15
CA VAL A 72 -26.14 -11.96 6.52
C VAL A 72 -26.73 -10.90 7.44
N ARG A 73 -27.85 -11.22 8.12
CA ARG A 73 -28.53 -10.24 9.00
C ARG A 73 -27.65 -9.79 10.15
N GLU A 74 -26.93 -10.74 10.75
CA GLU A 74 -26.06 -10.45 11.88
C GLU A 74 -24.85 -9.64 11.44
N LEU A 75 -24.23 -9.99 10.30
CA LEU A 75 -23.13 -9.21 9.74
C LEU A 75 -23.57 -7.80 9.36
N GLN A 76 -24.70 -7.64 8.67
CA GLN A 76 -25.25 -6.31 8.34
C GLN A 76 -25.48 -5.47 9.59
N LYS A 77 -26.10 -6.05 10.63
CA LYS A 77 -26.33 -5.37 11.91
C LYS A 77 -25.02 -4.92 12.57
N GLN A 78 -23.97 -5.75 12.55
CA GLN A 78 -22.66 -5.39 13.10
C GLN A 78 -22.02 -4.25 12.34
N ILE A 79 -22.06 -4.27 11.00
CA ILE A 79 -21.55 -3.20 10.16
C ILE A 79 -22.35 -1.90 10.41
N ASP A 80 -23.68 -1.99 10.49
CA ASP A 80 -24.59 -0.87 10.80
C ASP A 80 -24.30 -0.21 12.14
N LEU A 81 -24.00 -0.99 13.16
CA LEU A 81 -23.60 -0.47 14.47
C LEU A 81 -22.27 0.30 14.42
N GLN A 82 -21.35 -0.09 13.54
CA GLN A 82 -20.03 0.52 13.43
C GLN A 82 -19.97 1.72 12.47
N PHE A 83 -20.91 1.86 11.53
CA PHE A 83 -20.88 2.93 10.51
C PHE A 83 -20.66 4.34 11.04
N PRO A 84 -21.36 4.79 12.11
CA PRO A 84 -21.16 6.14 12.63
C PRO A 84 -19.70 6.41 13.02
N LYS A 85 -19.00 5.40 13.58
CA LYS A 85 -17.58 5.51 13.93
C LYS A 85 -16.70 5.62 12.69
N TYR A 86 -16.93 4.78 11.68
CA TYR A 86 -16.20 4.87 10.41
C TYR A 86 -16.40 6.19 9.68
N LYS A 87 -17.59 6.81 9.77
CA LYS A 87 -17.82 8.16 9.21
C LYS A 87 -16.88 9.20 9.84
N VAL A 88 -16.74 9.19 11.17
CA VAL A 88 -15.82 10.09 11.89
C VAL A 88 -14.38 9.79 11.51
N ILE A 89 -13.99 8.52 11.49
CA ILE A 89 -12.64 8.07 11.14
C ILE A 89 -12.26 8.52 9.73
N PHE A 90 -13.13 8.29 8.73
CA PHE A 90 -12.83 8.68 7.36
C PHE A 90 -12.85 10.19 7.15
N SER A 91 -13.68 10.92 7.90
CA SER A 91 -13.60 12.39 7.93
C SER A 91 -12.21 12.86 8.42
N ARG A 92 -11.74 12.33 9.55
CA ARG A 92 -10.41 12.66 10.10
C ARG A 92 -9.26 12.23 9.19
N TYR A 93 -9.35 11.03 8.65
CA TYR A 93 -8.39 10.52 7.68
C TYR A 93 -8.29 11.47 6.48
N ASN A 94 -9.41 11.90 5.91
CA ASN A 94 -9.42 12.80 4.75
C ASN A 94 -8.82 14.17 5.07
N GLU A 95 -9.08 14.73 6.24
CA GLU A 95 -8.43 15.97 6.69
C GLU A 95 -6.91 15.79 6.88
N GLY A 96 -6.49 14.66 7.45
CA GLY A 96 -5.09 14.28 7.56
C GLY A 96 -4.41 14.19 6.20
N ILE A 97 -5.05 13.54 5.23
CA ILE A 97 -4.56 13.46 3.85
C ILE A 97 -4.44 14.84 3.20
N LYS A 98 -5.42 15.75 3.39
CA LYS A 98 -5.32 17.13 2.90
C LYS A 98 -4.11 17.86 3.48
N LYS A 99 -3.73 17.58 4.72
CA LYS A 99 -2.54 18.15 5.38
C LYS A 99 -1.25 17.51 4.87
N VAL A 100 -1.21 16.19 4.69
CA VAL A 100 -0.09 15.47 4.07
C VAL A 100 0.22 16.04 2.69
N LYS A 101 -0.81 16.28 1.87
CA LYS A 101 -0.67 16.88 0.53
C LYS A 101 -0.10 18.31 0.51
N LYS A 102 -0.04 18.96 1.67
CA LYS A 102 0.52 20.31 1.87
C LYS A 102 1.83 20.27 2.67
N GLY A 103 2.43 19.08 2.83
CA GLY A 103 3.64 18.86 3.62
C GLY A 103 3.48 19.01 5.13
N GLN A 104 2.24 19.13 5.63
CA GLN A 104 1.95 19.40 7.03
C GLN A 104 1.87 18.10 7.85
N PHE A 105 2.91 17.27 7.80
CA PHE A 105 2.92 15.93 8.40
C PHE A 105 2.62 15.93 9.91
N GLN A 106 3.17 16.87 10.68
CA GLN A 106 2.89 16.99 12.11
C GLN A 106 1.41 17.29 12.41
N LYS A 107 0.76 18.14 11.61
CA LYS A 107 -0.67 18.42 11.76
C LYS A 107 -1.52 17.24 11.30
N ALA A 108 -1.08 16.52 10.26
CA ALA A 108 -1.73 15.30 9.82
C ALA A 108 -1.66 14.20 10.89
N LEU A 109 -0.52 14.08 11.59
CA LEU A 109 -0.36 13.16 12.72
C LEU A 109 -1.37 13.40 13.83
N GLN A 110 -1.74 14.66 14.11
CA GLN A 110 -2.77 14.97 15.10
C GLN A 110 -4.11 14.37 14.67
N ASP A 111 -4.53 14.56 13.42
CA ASP A 111 -5.78 13.98 12.92
C ASP A 111 -5.74 12.44 12.90
N PHE A 112 -4.65 11.85 12.42
CA PHE A 112 -4.51 10.40 12.35
C PHE A 112 -4.42 9.79 13.74
N SER A 113 -3.77 10.44 14.71
CA SER A 113 -3.69 9.92 16.07
C SER A 113 -5.06 9.73 16.69
N VAL A 114 -6.01 10.65 16.47
CA VAL A 114 -7.39 10.51 16.97
C VAL A 114 -8.02 9.21 16.46
N VAL A 115 -7.83 8.88 15.18
CA VAL A 115 -8.35 7.63 14.58
C VAL A 115 -7.84 6.37 15.30
N PHE A 116 -6.59 6.37 15.76
CA PHE A 116 -5.97 5.20 16.40
C PHE A 116 -6.19 5.10 17.92
N HIS A 117 -6.65 6.17 18.58
CA HIS A 117 -6.87 6.17 20.04
C HIS A 117 -8.34 6.01 20.44
N GLU A 118 -9.30 6.26 19.54
CA GLU A 118 -10.73 6.28 19.89
C GLU A 118 -11.37 4.88 19.98
N ASP A 119 -10.80 3.83 19.37
CA ASP A 119 -11.35 2.47 19.45
C ASP A 119 -10.37 1.39 18.97
N HIS A 120 -9.66 0.72 19.89
CA HIS A 120 -8.65 -0.29 19.53
C HIS A 120 -9.22 -1.56 18.87
N ASP A 121 -10.53 -1.81 19.02
CA ASP A 121 -11.17 -3.02 18.52
C ASP A 121 -11.76 -2.86 17.11
N LEU A 122 -11.76 -1.64 16.56
CA LEU A 122 -12.30 -1.37 15.23
C LEU A 122 -11.24 -1.67 14.16
N PRO A 123 -11.50 -2.61 13.22
CA PRO A 123 -10.56 -2.87 12.14
C PRO A 123 -10.46 -1.64 11.23
N LEU A 124 -9.24 -1.27 10.81
CA LEU A 124 -9.02 -0.11 9.95
C LEU A 124 -8.45 -0.53 8.59
N PRO A 125 -8.84 0.13 7.50
CA PRO A 125 -8.27 -0.14 6.18
C PRO A 125 -6.75 0.03 6.14
N VAL A 126 -6.10 -0.72 5.24
CA VAL A 126 -4.67 -0.60 4.93
C VAL A 126 -4.26 0.85 4.66
N SER A 127 -5.10 1.62 3.97
CA SER A 127 -4.84 3.02 3.64
C SER A 127 -4.68 3.93 4.85
N VAL A 128 -5.47 3.70 5.91
CA VAL A 128 -5.42 4.47 7.16
C VAL A 128 -4.09 4.21 7.86
N TYR A 129 -3.67 2.94 7.97
CA TYR A 129 -2.35 2.57 8.47
C TYR A 129 -1.22 3.18 7.63
N LYS A 130 -1.32 3.09 6.31
CA LYS A 130 -0.32 3.65 5.38
C LYS A 130 -0.12 5.14 5.58
N ALA A 131 -1.21 5.91 5.62
CA ALA A 131 -1.14 7.35 5.81
C ALA A 131 -0.52 7.73 7.17
N TYR A 132 -0.87 6.99 8.24
CA TYR A 132 -0.31 7.25 9.56
C TYR A 132 1.17 6.89 9.65
N LEU A 133 1.57 5.72 9.14
CA LEU A 133 2.96 5.28 9.08
C LEU A 133 3.83 6.27 8.29
N ILE A 134 3.39 6.69 7.11
CA ILE A 134 4.07 7.72 6.30
C ILE A 134 4.22 8.99 7.14
N SER A 135 3.15 9.46 7.76
CA SER A 135 3.20 10.69 8.55
C SER A 135 4.17 10.59 9.73
N LEU A 136 4.28 9.43 10.38
CA LEU A 136 5.21 9.20 11.49
C LEU A 136 6.66 9.23 11.00
N ILE A 137 6.96 8.50 9.92
CA ILE A 137 8.30 8.45 9.31
C ILE A 137 8.74 9.85 8.87
N HIS A 138 7.88 10.58 8.17
CA HIS A 138 8.18 11.92 7.65
C HIS A 138 8.34 12.96 8.77
N SER A 139 7.66 12.75 9.90
CA SER A 139 7.77 13.58 11.09
C SER A 139 8.98 13.23 11.97
N GLY A 140 9.76 12.20 11.61
CA GLY A 140 10.95 11.76 12.34
C GLY A 140 10.66 10.75 13.46
N ASP A 141 9.41 10.34 13.68
CA ASP A 141 9.03 9.41 14.75
C ASP A 141 9.09 7.95 14.27
N ARG A 142 10.30 7.53 13.86
CA ARG A 142 10.54 6.18 13.31
C ARG A 142 10.27 5.06 14.33
N LYS A 143 10.52 5.31 15.62
CA LYS A 143 10.27 4.33 16.69
C LYS A 143 8.78 4.02 16.80
N LYS A 144 7.94 5.06 16.79
CA LYS A 144 6.49 4.89 16.81
C LYS A 144 5.97 4.26 15.53
N ALA A 145 6.54 4.60 14.37
CA ALA A 145 6.21 3.95 13.10
C ALA A 145 6.50 2.44 13.15
N PHE A 146 7.66 2.04 13.69
CA PHE A 146 8.04 0.64 13.84
C PHE A 146 7.12 -0.12 14.81
N SER A 147 6.83 0.45 15.98
CA SER A 147 5.89 -0.14 16.95
C SER A 147 4.49 -0.29 16.34
N LEU A 148 3.98 0.75 15.68
CA LEU A 148 2.69 0.71 14.99
C LEU A 148 2.62 -0.42 13.95
N TYR A 149 3.65 -0.61 13.13
CA TYR A 149 3.65 -1.67 12.12
C TYR A 149 3.71 -3.08 12.73
N ASN A 150 4.52 -3.28 13.77
CA ASN A 150 4.67 -4.59 14.41
C ASN A 150 3.44 -5.01 15.22
N GLU A 151 2.74 -4.04 15.80
CA GLU A 151 1.50 -4.26 16.56
C GLU A 151 0.27 -4.33 15.64
N ALA A 152 0.40 -3.95 14.36
CA ALA A 152 -0.71 -3.96 13.42
C ALA A 152 -1.21 -5.39 13.12
N PRO A 153 -2.49 -5.55 12.75
CA PRO A 153 -3.05 -6.83 12.34
C PRO A 153 -2.28 -7.49 11.18
N LEU A 154 -2.39 -8.82 11.07
CA LEU A 154 -1.66 -9.60 10.05
C LEU A 154 -1.90 -9.11 8.62
N TYR A 155 -3.13 -8.72 8.28
CA TYR A 155 -3.48 -8.19 6.95
C TYR A 155 -2.82 -6.83 6.64
N ILE A 156 -2.41 -6.08 7.67
CA ILE A 156 -1.61 -4.86 7.50
C ILE A 156 -0.15 -5.23 7.26
N GLN A 157 0.40 -6.13 8.07
CA GLN A 157 1.81 -6.56 7.98
C GLN A 157 2.11 -7.22 6.62
N GLN A 158 1.18 -8.01 6.10
CA GLN A 158 1.32 -8.71 4.82
C GLN A 158 1.01 -7.82 3.60
N SER A 159 0.56 -6.58 3.79
CA SER A 159 0.23 -5.68 2.69
C SER A 159 1.49 -5.31 1.90
N ILE A 160 1.44 -5.50 0.58
CA ILE A 160 2.54 -5.16 -0.34
C ILE A 160 2.92 -3.69 -0.20
N ASP A 161 1.90 -2.83 -0.09
CA ASP A 161 2.03 -1.38 0.09
C ASP A 161 2.85 -0.96 1.31
N LEU A 162 2.89 -1.82 2.34
CA LEU A 162 3.53 -1.55 3.61
C LEU A 162 4.82 -2.33 3.81
N ASN A 163 5.14 -3.30 2.94
CA ASN A 163 6.37 -4.08 3.03
C ASN A 163 7.63 -3.21 3.01
N ARG A 164 7.61 -2.07 2.31
CA ARG A 164 8.72 -1.09 2.32
C ARG A 164 8.95 -0.43 3.68
N TYR A 165 7.95 -0.44 4.56
CA TYR A 165 8.02 0.06 5.93
C TYR A 165 8.24 -1.05 6.95
N ARG A 166 8.52 -2.28 6.50
CA ARG A 166 9.06 -3.33 7.37
C ARG A 166 10.48 -2.92 7.77
N ILE A 167 10.55 -1.95 8.66
CA ILE A 167 11.78 -1.46 9.26
C ILE A 167 12.31 -2.66 10.04
N LYS A 168 13.41 -3.27 9.60
CA LYS A 168 14.16 -4.14 10.49
C LYS A 168 14.73 -3.22 11.56
N GLU A 169 14.59 -3.58 12.83
CA GLU A 169 15.28 -2.88 13.90
C GLU A 169 16.74 -2.73 13.46
N GLU A 170 17.19 -1.48 13.26
CA GLU A 170 18.59 -1.27 12.92
C GLU A 170 19.39 -1.94 14.04
N PRO A 171 20.29 -2.88 13.74
CA PRO A 171 21.09 -3.49 14.76
C PRO A 171 21.79 -2.34 15.47
N LYS A 172 21.54 -2.17 16.78
CA LYS A 172 22.30 -1.24 17.63
C LYS A 172 23.75 -1.40 17.22
N SER A 173 24.35 -0.35 16.66
CA SER A 173 25.63 -0.41 15.97
C SER A 173 26.72 -0.91 16.93
N SER A 174 26.83 -2.23 17.05
CA SER A 174 27.96 -2.87 17.68
C SER A 174 29.03 -2.93 16.61
N ASN A 175 30.04 -2.07 16.76
CA ASN A 175 31.31 -2.20 16.06
C ASN A 175 31.75 -3.66 16.01
N ARG A 176 31.58 -4.34 14.87
CA ARG A 176 32.36 -5.53 14.53
C ARG A 176 32.26 -5.87 13.05
N ARG A 177 33.37 -5.59 12.38
CA ARG A 177 33.83 -6.23 11.15
C ARG A 177 33.60 -7.74 11.21
N TRP A 178 32.90 -8.32 10.25
CA TRP A 178 33.27 -9.63 9.73
C TRP A 178 32.76 -9.87 8.31
N LEU A 179 33.66 -10.42 7.51
CA LEU A 179 33.54 -10.80 6.12
C LEU A 179 32.68 -12.06 5.95
N SER A 180 31.93 -12.05 4.84
CA SER A 180 31.75 -13.12 3.85
C SER A 180 31.28 -14.53 4.24
N MET A 181 30.25 -14.93 3.49
CA MET A 181 30.20 -16.11 2.60
C MET A 181 29.41 -17.36 3.03
N VAL A 182 28.87 -17.97 1.96
CA VAL A 182 28.27 -19.32 1.78
C VAL A 182 26.75 -19.38 2.09
N ALA A 183 25.84 -19.33 1.12
CA ALA A 183 25.54 -20.22 -0.03
C ALA A 183 24.69 -21.47 0.33
N PHE A 184 23.96 -21.96 -0.69
CA PHE A 184 23.07 -23.16 -0.78
C PHE A 184 21.60 -22.96 -0.38
N ALA A 185 20.59 -23.53 -1.04
CA ALA A 185 20.52 -24.24 -2.32
C ALA A 185 19.05 -24.45 -2.74
N THR A 186 18.90 -24.59 -4.05
CA THR A 186 17.77 -25.07 -4.83
C THR A 186 17.34 -26.53 -4.50
N VAL A 187 16.01 -26.74 -4.43
CA VAL A 187 15.22 -27.72 -5.25
C VAL A 187 14.80 -29.11 -4.69
N LEU A 188 13.50 -29.42 -4.91
CA LEU A 188 12.82 -30.67 -5.40
C LEU A 188 11.96 -31.62 -4.52
N VAL A 189 10.83 -32.01 -5.15
CA VAL A 189 10.06 -33.29 -5.19
C VAL A 189 8.92 -33.60 -4.18
N ILE A 190 7.69 -33.54 -4.75
CA ILE A 190 6.63 -34.57 -4.87
C ILE A 190 6.46 -35.61 -3.74
N GLY A 191 5.23 -35.72 -3.25
CA GLY A 191 4.68 -36.92 -2.63
C GLY A 191 3.19 -37.07 -2.91
N LEU A 192 2.86 -37.95 -3.87
CA LEU A 192 1.52 -38.47 -4.15
C LEU A 192 0.94 -39.22 -2.95
N PHE A 193 -0.38 -39.11 -2.73
CA PHE A 193 -1.15 -40.19 -2.10
C PHE A 193 -2.49 -40.36 -2.83
N VAL A 194 -2.64 -41.52 -3.47
CA VAL A 194 -3.89 -42.09 -3.97
C VAL A 194 -4.44 -43.00 -2.87
N GLY A 195 -5.73 -42.90 -2.57
CA GLY A 195 -6.42 -43.77 -1.62
C GLY A 195 -7.93 -43.73 -1.79
N SER A 196 -8.46 -44.77 -2.44
CA SER A 196 -9.85 -45.07 -2.77
C SER A 196 -10.86 -45.02 -1.61
N LYS A 197 -12.14 -44.74 -1.92
CA LYS A 197 -13.27 -45.67 -1.67
C LYS A 197 -14.60 -45.23 -2.31
N VAL A 198 -15.32 -46.26 -2.73
CA VAL A 198 -16.63 -46.37 -3.41
C VAL A 198 -17.78 -46.26 -2.39
N PHE A 199 -18.98 -45.83 -2.85
CA PHE A 199 -20.37 -46.30 -2.54
C PHE A 199 -21.42 -45.17 -2.83
N PRO A 200 -22.75 -45.42 -2.91
CA PRO A 200 -23.50 -45.90 -4.08
C PRO A 200 -24.71 -45.02 -4.47
N ASP A 201 -25.46 -45.46 -5.48
CA ASP A 201 -26.72 -44.97 -6.07
C ASP A 201 -27.67 -44.10 -5.22
N THR A 202 -28.08 -42.98 -5.81
CA THR A 202 -29.23 -42.15 -5.41
C THR A 202 -30.54 -42.72 -5.94
N LYS A 203 -31.48 -43.03 -5.04
CA LYS A 203 -32.88 -43.32 -5.34
C LYS A 203 -33.68 -42.04 -5.59
N GLU A 204 -34.58 -42.15 -6.56
CA GLU A 204 -35.58 -41.16 -6.99
C GLU A 204 -36.55 -40.77 -5.86
N ILE A 205 -36.97 -39.50 -5.88
CA ILE A 205 -38.04 -38.94 -5.03
C ILE A 205 -39.30 -38.79 -5.92
N PRO A 206 -40.49 -39.28 -5.52
CA PRO A 206 -41.70 -39.15 -6.30
C PRO A 206 -42.35 -37.76 -6.14
N ILE A 207 -42.90 -37.29 -7.24
CA ILE A 207 -43.73 -36.08 -7.38
C ILE A 207 -45.10 -36.35 -6.74
N VAL A 208 -45.49 -35.53 -5.77
CA VAL A 208 -46.87 -35.47 -5.27
C VAL A 208 -47.57 -34.29 -5.95
N ALA A 209 -48.60 -34.61 -6.73
CA ALA A 209 -49.53 -33.65 -7.30
C ALA A 209 -50.43 -33.09 -6.19
N GLU A 210 -50.60 -31.77 -6.16
CA GLU A 210 -51.54 -31.09 -5.26
C GLU A 210 -52.78 -30.68 -6.07
N ASP A 211 -53.92 -31.13 -5.56
CA ASP A 211 -55.27 -30.95 -6.11
C ASP A 211 -55.68 -29.49 -6.04
N THR A 212 -56.21 -28.97 -7.14
CA THR A 212 -56.83 -27.64 -7.23
C THR A 212 -58.29 -27.73 -6.81
N ASP A 213 -58.58 -27.34 -5.57
CA ASP A 213 -59.95 -26.99 -5.16
C ASP A 213 -60.16 -25.47 -5.28
N ALA A 214 -61.18 -25.12 -6.06
CA ALA A 214 -61.60 -23.76 -6.33
C ALA A 214 -62.22 -23.12 -5.07
N VAL A 215 -61.51 -22.16 -4.48
CA VAL A 215 -62.01 -21.33 -3.39
C VAL A 215 -62.74 -20.11 -3.98
N GLN A 216 -64.04 -20.00 -3.69
CA GLN A 216 -64.79 -18.75 -3.85
C GLN A 216 -64.22 -17.73 -2.86
N VAL A 217 -63.64 -16.65 -3.39
CA VAL A 217 -62.96 -15.62 -2.62
C VAL A 217 -63.97 -14.60 -2.11
N ASP A 218 -64.01 -14.46 -0.79
CA ASP A 218 -64.82 -13.48 -0.04
C ASP A 218 -64.30 -12.06 -0.32
N GLU A 219 -65.19 -11.16 -0.76
CA GLU A 219 -64.86 -9.81 -1.23
C GLU A 219 -64.25 -8.93 -0.11
N ASP A 220 -64.61 -9.21 1.15
CA ASP A 220 -64.05 -8.57 2.34
C ASP A 220 -62.61 -9.01 2.64
N LEU A 221 -62.24 -10.26 2.30
CA LEU A 221 -60.86 -10.75 2.44
C LEU A 221 -59.93 -10.10 1.41
N LEU A 222 -60.43 -9.85 0.20
CA LEU A 222 -59.71 -9.14 -0.86
C LEU A 222 -59.49 -7.66 -0.53
N SER A 223 -60.47 -7.03 0.12
CA SER A 223 -60.38 -5.66 0.63
C SER A 223 -59.30 -5.53 1.70
N ASP A 224 -59.29 -6.44 2.69
CA ASP A 224 -58.31 -6.42 3.77
C ASP A 224 -56.88 -6.75 3.27
N GLN A 225 -56.77 -7.67 2.30
CA GLN A 225 -55.51 -7.95 1.61
C GLN A 225 -55.01 -6.77 0.78
N ARG A 226 -55.90 -6.03 0.08
CA ARG A 226 -55.53 -4.81 -0.65
C ARG A 226 -54.99 -3.72 0.27
N ASN A 227 -55.69 -3.43 1.36
CA ASN A 227 -55.21 -2.42 2.33
C ASN A 227 -53.85 -2.81 2.92
N LYS A 228 -53.61 -4.11 3.13
CA LYS A 228 -52.33 -4.63 3.59
C LYS A 228 -51.24 -4.54 2.52
N ILE A 229 -51.57 -4.77 1.26
CA ILE A 229 -50.68 -4.57 0.11
C ILE A 229 -50.30 -3.09 0.01
N ASP A 230 -51.28 -2.17 0.02
CA ASP A 230 -51.03 -0.73 -0.08
C ASP A 230 -50.17 -0.21 1.10
N THR A 231 -50.39 -0.75 2.31
CA THR A 231 -49.57 -0.42 3.48
C THR A 231 -48.14 -0.97 3.37
N LEU A 232 -47.97 -2.15 2.77
CA LEU A 232 -46.65 -2.75 2.54
C LEU A 232 -45.91 -2.05 1.41
N GLU A 233 -46.61 -1.65 0.35
CA GLU A 233 -46.06 -0.87 -0.77
C GLU A 233 -45.60 0.51 -0.30
N SER A 234 -46.40 1.21 0.50
CA SER A 234 -46.01 2.50 1.09
C SER A 234 -44.78 2.38 2.02
N LYS A 235 -44.70 1.31 2.83
CA LYS A 235 -43.50 1.03 3.65
C LYS A 235 -42.29 0.67 2.81
N LEU A 236 -42.49 -0.06 1.71
CA LEU A 236 -41.43 -0.43 0.79
C LEU A 236 -40.88 0.81 0.08
N GLU A 237 -41.75 1.73 -0.33
CA GLU A 237 -41.40 2.99 -0.98
C GLU A 237 -40.64 3.93 -0.03
N GLU A 238 -41.08 4.08 1.22
CA GLU A 238 -40.36 4.83 2.26
C GLU A 238 -38.97 4.22 2.55
N GLN A 239 -38.89 2.89 2.59
CA GLN A 239 -37.61 2.19 2.71
C GLN A 239 -36.73 2.43 1.49
N MET A 240 -37.27 2.34 0.27
CA MET A 240 -36.52 2.58 -0.97
C MET A 240 -35.96 4.00 -1.04
N ILE A 241 -36.73 5.03 -0.68
CA ILE A 241 -36.25 6.42 -0.61
C ILE A 241 -35.12 6.57 0.41
N THR A 242 -35.26 5.91 1.57
CA THR A 242 -34.21 5.90 2.60
C THR A 242 -32.95 5.18 2.09
N TYR A 243 -33.12 4.10 1.33
CA TYR A 243 -32.03 3.34 0.72
C TYR A 243 -31.33 4.14 -0.38
N GLU A 244 -32.06 4.83 -1.26
CA GLU A 244 -31.51 5.68 -2.31
C GLU A 244 -30.72 6.86 -1.72
N ALA A 245 -31.24 7.52 -0.69
CA ALA A 245 -30.51 8.58 0.01
C ALA A 245 -29.23 8.07 0.70
N LEU A 246 -29.27 6.85 1.26
CA LEU A 246 -28.09 6.20 1.81
C LEU A 246 -27.12 5.81 0.70
N GLU A 247 -27.61 5.35 -0.45
CA GLU A 247 -26.80 4.95 -1.60
C GLU A 247 -26.07 6.14 -2.22
N ASP A 248 -26.73 7.29 -2.36
CA ASP A 248 -26.08 8.54 -2.77
C ASP A 248 -25.03 9.00 -1.76
N GLU A 249 -25.29 8.87 -0.45
CA GLU A 249 -24.29 9.14 0.58
C GLU A 249 -23.10 8.16 0.48
N TYR A 250 -23.36 6.89 0.15
CA TYR A 250 -22.35 5.87 -0.08
C TYR A 250 -21.52 6.17 -1.32
N SER A 251 -22.13 6.48 -2.46
CA SER A 251 -21.43 6.81 -3.69
C SER A 251 -20.58 8.07 -3.54
N GLN A 252 -21.09 9.10 -2.87
CA GLN A 252 -20.31 10.30 -2.55
C GLN A 252 -19.15 10.02 -1.58
N MET A 253 -19.34 9.08 -0.65
CA MET A 253 -18.29 8.71 0.30
C MET A 253 -17.28 7.73 -0.29
N GLU A 254 -17.69 6.80 -1.16
CA GLU A 254 -16.82 5.97 -1.99
C GLU A 254 -16.05 6.81 -3.00
N GLU A 255 -16.60 7.90 -3.54
CA GLU A 255 -15.85 8.84 -4.38
C GLU A 255 -14.81 9.62 -3.55
N ARG A 256 -15.17 10.02 -2.32
CA ARG A 256 -14.22 10.62 -1.36
C ARG A 256 -13.16 9.63 -0.87
N ILE A 257 -13.51 8.35 -0.74
CA ILE A 257 -12.60 7.25 -0.44
C ILE A 257 -11.85 6.82 -1.71
N GLY A 258 -12.35 7.04 -2.92
CA GLY A 258 -11.69 6.76 -4.20
C GLY A 258 -10.44 7.63 -4.40
N PHE A 259 -10.35 8.75 -3.66
CA PHE A 259 -9.09 9.50 -3.50
C PHE A 259 -7.95 8.69 -2.83
N VAL A 260 -8.26 7.54 -2.23
CA VAL A 260 -7.34 6.63 -1.52
C VAL A 260 -6.49 5.79 -2.48
N THR A 261 -6.92 5.55 -3.74
CA THR A 261 -6.11 4.76 -4.69
C THR A 261 -4.85 5.50 -5.17
N ASN A 262 -4.71 6.79 -4.87
CA ASN A 262 -3.51 7.60 -5.17
C ASN A 262 -2.49 7.64 -4.01
N LEU A 263 -2.33 6.54 -3.26
CA LEU A 263 -1.36 6.45 -2.17
C LEU A 263 0.09 6.25 -2.65
N GLU A 264 0.33 5.62 -3.81
CA GLU A 264 1.65 5.69 -4.49
C GLU A 264 2.02 7.15 -4.78
N ASN A 265 1.03 7.92 -5.22
CA ASN A 265 1.14 9.36 -5.43
C ASN A 265 1.47 10.16 -4.15
N LEU A 266 1.30 9.63 -2.93
CA LEU A 266 1.68 10.36 -1.71
C LEU A 266 3.20 10.38 -1.49
N ASN A 267 3.90 9.28 -1.75
CA ASN A 267 5.36 9.27 -1.68
C ASN A 267 5.94 10.16 -2.77
N THR A 268 5.41 10.06 -3.98
CA THR A 268 5.78 10.93 -5.10
C THR A 268 5.49 12.41 -4.80
N LEU A 269 4.33 12.73 -4.23
CA LEU A 269 3.97 14.10 -3.86
C LEU A 269 4.87 14.63 -2.74
N ALA A 270 5.11 13.83 -1.70
CA ALA A 270 6.01 14.19 -0.61
C ALA A 270 7.45 14.34 -1.09
N SER A 271 7.90 13.46 -1.99
CA SER A 271 9.20 13.55 -2.67
C SER A 271 9.30 14.86 -3.44
N LYS A 272 8.31 15.15 -4.30
CA LYS A 272 8.27 16.39 -5.10
C LYS A 272 8.23 17.65 -4.23
N GLU A 273 7.46 17.64 -3.16
CA GLU A 273 7.38 18.77 -2.24
C GLU A 273 8.71 18.98 -1.49
N ALA A 274 9.33 17.89 -0.99
CA ALA A 274 10.64 17.94 -0.36
C ALA A 274 11.71 18.46 -1.33
N TYR A 275 11.69 18.01 -2.59
CA TYR A 275 12.54 18.53 -3.65
C TYR A 275 12.34 20.02 -3.87
N GLN A 276 11.10 20.49 -4.03
CA GLN A 276 10.80 21.91 -4.25
C GLN A 276 11.24 22.79 -3.08
N GLN A 277 11.02 22.33 -1.84
CA GLN A 277 11.47 23.05 -0.66
C GLN A 277 13.01 23.02 -0.53
N GLY A 278 13.64 21.89 -0.85
CA GLY A 278 15.08 21.73 -0.85
C GLY A 278 15.78 22.60 -1.89
N LEU A 279 15.26 22.64 -3.11
CA LEU A 279 15.71 23.51 -4.20
C LEU A 279 15.58 24.99 -3.81
N LYS A 280 14.46 25.36 -3.18
CA LYS A 280 14.29 26.73 -2.65
C LYS A 280 15.33 27.06 -1.58
N ALA A 281 15.59 26.15 -0.64
CA ALA A 281 16.61 26.35 0.39
C ALA A 281 18.02 26.46 -0.23
N PHE A 282 18.32 25.64 -1.23
CA PHE A 282 19.58 25.69 -1.99
C PHE A 282 19.81 27.07 -2.64
N HIS A 283 18.80 27.60 -3.32
CA HIS A 283 18.87 28.95 -3.92
C HIS A 283 18.93 30.08 -2.90
N GLN A 284 18.56 29.82 -1.65
CA GLN A 284 18.67 30.76 -0.54
C GLN A 284 19.99 30.59 0.24
N GLU A 285 20.90 29.74 -0.26
CA GLU A 285 22.18 29.39 0.38
C GLU A 285 22.03 28.76 1.78
N ASP A 286 20.83 28.28 2.11
CA ASP A 286 20.54 27.49 3.33
C ASP A 286 20.88 26.02 3.05
N TYR A 287 22.19 25.75 2.88
CA TYR A 287 22.69 24.46 2.42
C TYR A 287 22.45 23.31 3.40
N GLU A 288 22.46 23.58 4.72
CA GLU A 288 22.16 22.54 5.73
C GLU A 288 20.71 22.05 5.58
N ARG A 289 19.77 22.98 5.42
CA ARG A 289 18.36 22.65 5.20
C ARG A 289 18.14 22.02 3.83
N ALA A 290 18.83 22.53 2.80
CA ALA A 290 18.77 21.98 1.44
C ALA A 290 19.19 20.51 1.42
N ALA A 291 20.36 20.18 1.99
CA ALA A 291 20.86 18.81 2.09
C ALA A 291 19.82 17.88 2.72
N THR A 292 19.25 18.28 3.86
CA THR A 292 18.24 17.50 4.59
C THR A 292 16.96 17.27 3.77
N LEU A 293 16.47 18.31 3.09
CA LEU A 293 15.20 18.23 2.32
C LEU A 293 15.37 17.45 1.02
N LEU A 294 16.50 17.60 0.35
CA LEU A 294 16.81 16.89 -0.89
C LEU A 294 17.12 15.41 -0.64
N GLU A 295 17.77 15.09 0.48
CA GLU A 295 17.92 13.71 0.95
C GLU A 295 16.56 13.07 1.22
N LYS A 296 15.66 13.80 1.90
CA LYS A 296 14.28 13.35 2.13
C LYS A 296 13.56 13.08 0.82
N SER A 297 13.67 13.96 -0.17
CA SER A 297 13.09 13.74 -1.49
C SER A 297 13.54 12.43 -2.09
N TYR A 298 14.86 12.21 -2.18
CA TYR A 298 15.43 10.98 -2.73
C TYR A 298 14.94 9.74 -1.97
N ASN A 299 14.92 9.79 -0.63
CA ASN A 299 14.50 8.67 0.21
C ASN A 299 12.98 8.38 0.15
N TYR A 300 12.14 9.37 -0.18
CA TYR A 300 10.70 9.16 -0.31
C TYR A 300 10.33 8.42 -1.59
N ASP A 301 10.99 8.75 -2.69
CA ASP A 301 10.77 8.15 -4.00
C ASP A 301 11.95 8.46 -4.94
N HIS A 302 12.84 7.49 -5.12
CA HIS A 302 14.08 7.62 -5.90
C HIS A 302 13.91 7.25 -7.38
N GLU A 303 12.71 6.83 -7.79
CA GLU A 303 12.41 6.44 -9.17
C GLU A 303 11.85 7.62 -10.00
N GLN A 304 11.62 8.77 -9.36
CA GLN A 304 11.07 9.95 -10.03
C GLN A 304 12.07 10.62 -10.97
N TYR A 305 11.56 11.30 -12.01
CA TYR A 305 12.38 11.98 -13.01
C TYR A 305 13.29 13.08 -12.44
N PHE A 306 12.99 13.61 -11.25
CA PHE A 306 13.77 14.64 -10.57
C PHE A 306 14.70 14.07 -9.48
N SER A 307 14.78 12.74 -9.35
CA SER A 307 15.55 12.10 -8.27
C SER A 307 17.05 12.28 -8.44
N ASP A 308 17.54 12.38 -9.68
CA ASP A 308 18.94 12.66 -9.98
C ASP A 308 19.27 14.12 -9.63
N ASP A 309 18.45 15.09 -10.03
CA ASP A 309 18.57 16.49 -9.59
C ASP A 309 18.59 16.58 -8.06
N ALA A 310 17.64 15.92 -7.39
CA ALA A 310 17.53 15.92 -5.93
C ALA A 310 18.81 15.39 -5.27
N ARG A 311 19.31 14.24 -5.74
CA ARG A 311 20.51 13.62 -5.18
C ARG A 311 21.77 14.42 -5.48
N TYR A 312 21.93 14.97 -6.68
CA TYR A 312 23.05 15.83 -7.03
C TYR A 312 23.08 17.09 -6.14
N LEU A 313 21.97 17.81 -6.05
CA LEU A 313 21.90 19.02 -5.24
C LEU A 313 22.07 18.71 -3.74
N GLN A 314 21.63 17.54 -3.28
CA GLN A 314 21.90 17.08 -1.91
C GLN A 314 23.40 16.91 -1.68
N ILE A 315 24.12 16.26 -2.59
CA ILE A 315 25.58 16.10 -2.54
C ILE A 315 26.26 17.47 -2.51
N GLN A 316 25.91 18.37 -3.42
CA GLN A 316 26.48 19.72 -3.48
C GLN A 316 26.22 20.50 -2.19
N SER A 317 24.99 20.46 -1.68
CA SER A 317 24.64 21.11 -0.41
C SER A 317 25.46 20.57 0.76
N SER A 318 25.65 19.24 0.80
CA SER A 318 26.40 18.55 1.86
C SER A 318 27.89 18.92 1.82
N LEU A 319 28.48 19.02 0.63
CA LEU A 319 29.85 19.52 0.44
C LEU A 319 30.02 20.94 0.97
N MET A 320 29.06 21.84 0.69
CA MET A 320 29.11 23.24 1.14
C MET A 320 29.07 23.38 2.67
N VAL A 321 28.53 22.40 3.39
CA VAL A 321 28.50 22.37 4.86
C VAL A 321 29.51 21.40 5.48
N GLY A 322 30.42 20.83 4.67
CA GLY A 322 31.47 19.93 5.13
C GLY A 322 30.97 18.57 5.63
N GLN A 323 29.80 18.12 5.16
CA GLN A 323 29.28 16.78 5.46
C GLN A 323 29.89 15.74 4.49
N PRO A 324 30.07 14.47 4.93
CA PRO A 324 30.54 13.40 4.06
C PRO A 324 29.53 13.07 2.96
N VAL A 325 30.01 12.76 1.76
CA VAL A 325 29.18 12.59 0.55
C VAL A 325 29.54 11.37 -0.28
N GLU A 326 30.58 10.63 0.08
CA GLU A 326 31.16 9.54 -0.70
C GLU A 326 30.14 8.45 -0.99
N GLU A 327 29.42 8.01 0.04
CA GLU A 327 28.36 7.01 -0.11
C GLU A 327 27.24 7.53 -1.03
N ALA A 328 26.91 8.82 -0.94
CA ALA A 328 25.91 9.42 -1.78
C ALA A 328 26.33 9.51 -3.26
N MET A 329 27.60 9.85 -3.51
CA MET A 329 28.19 9.87 -4.84
C MET A 329 28.26 8.47 -5.46
N VAL A 330 28.77 7.48 -4.72
CA VAL A 330 28.83 6.07 -5.19
C VAL A 330 27.44 5.56 -5.52
N SER A 331 26.47 5.77 -4.61
CA SER A 331 25.08 5.38 -4.83
C SER A 331 24.45 6.04 -6.06
N PHE A 332 24.84 7.29 -6.39
CA PHE A 332 24.40 7.96 -7.60
C PHE A 332 24.98 7.28 -8.85
N ILE A 333 26.29 7.06 -8.86
CA ILE A 333 27.05 6.55 -10.01
C ILE A 333 26.67 5.10 -10.33
N GLU A 334 26.49 4.25 -9.31
CA GLU A 334 26.18 2.83 -9.45
C GLU A 334 24.68 2.56 -9.70
N SER A 335 23.84 3.59 -9.68
CA SER A 335 22.40 3.45 -9.86
C SER A 335 22.06 2.86 -11.24
N LYS A 336 21.22 1.82 -11.24
CA LYS A 336 20.70 1.17 -12.46
C LYS A 336 19.47 1.86 -13.04
N SER A 337 18.95 2.89 -12.36
CA SER A 337 17.80 3.64 -12.84
C SER A 337 18.15 4.47 -14.06
N SER A 338 17.24 4.50 -15.04
CA SER A 338 17.47 5.18 -16.32
C SER A 338 17.70 6.69 -16.17
N HIS A 339 17.15 7.32 -15.13
CA HIS A 339 17.32 8.74 -14.85
C HIS A 339 18.75 9.06 -14.40
N PHE A 340 19.35 8.22 -13.55
CA PHE A 340 20.73 8.39 -13.08
C PHE A 340 21.74 8.08 -14.18
N GLN A 341 21.53 7.01 -14.94
CA GLN A 341 22.44 6.62 -16.03
C GLN A 341 22.54 7.65 -17.16
N LYS A 342 21.48 8.45 -17.36
CA LYS A 342 21.39 9.51 -18.36
C LYS A 342 21.53 10.91 -17.75
N SER A 343 21.83 10.99 -16.46
CA SER A 343 21.87 12.26 -15.75
C SER A 343 23.02 13.13 -16.28
N PRO A 344 22.81 14.44 -16.49
CA PRO A 344 23.85 15.34 -16.92
C PRO A 344 24.93 15.60 -15.86
N TYR A 345 24.76 15.07 -14.64
CA TYR A 345 25.71 15.25 -13.53
C TYR A 345 26.64 14.06 -13.31
N LEU A 346 26.48 12.98 -14.08
CA LEU A 346 27.16 11.72 -13.80
C LEU A 346 28.68 11.82 -13.90
N ASP A 347 29.19 12.41 -14.98
CA ASP A 347 30.62 12.60 -15.21
C ASP A 347 31.24 13.60 -14.23
N ASP A 348 30.50 14.65 -13.87
CA ASP A 348 30.90 15.61 -12.83
C ASP A 348 31.05 14.93 -11.45
N LEU A 349 30.07 14.12 -11.03
CA LEU A 349 30.15 13.38 -9.77
C LEU A 349 31.25 12.32 -9.77
N MET A 350 31.48 11.63 -10.90
CA MET A 350 32.60 10.70 -11.04
C MET A 350 33.94 11.42 -10.87
N LEU A 351 34.09 12.62 -11.47
CA LEU A 351 35.31 13.42 -11.34
C LEU A 351 35.51 13.89 -9.90
N GLN A 352 34.46 14.39 -9.24
CA GLN A 352 34.52 14.80 -7.83
C GLN A 352 34.91 13.63 -6.92
N LEU A 353 34.36 12.43 -7.16
CA LEU A 353 34.73 11.24 -6.40
C LEU A 353 36.19 10.84 -6.63
N ALA A 354 36.70 10.96 -7.86
CA ALA A 354 38.10 10.71 -8.16
C ALA A 354 39.04 11.71 -7.47
N GLU A 355 38.69 13.00 -7.47
CA GLU A 355 39.45 14.05 -6.77
C GLU A 355 39.51 13.79 -5.26
N LEU A 356 38.38 13.39 -4.66
CA LEU A 356 38.32 13.02 -3.26
C LEU A 356 39.14 11.76 -2.93
N ALA A 357 39.20 10.80 -3.85
CA ALA A 357 40.06 9.62 -3.71
C ALA A 357 41.54 10.00 -3.77
N ILE A 358 41.94 10.94 -4.65
CA ILE A 358 43.31 11.50 -4.70
C ILE A 358 43.66 12.15 -3.35
N ASP A 359 42.80 13.01 -2.83
CA ASP A 359 43.03 13.71 -1.56
C ASP A 359 43.21 12.76 -0.37
N LYS A 360 42.62 11.57 -0.46
CA LYS A 360 42.75 10.49 0.55
C LYS A 360 43.92 9.54 0.29
N GLY A 361 44.70 9.75 -0.77
CA GLY A 361 45.78 8.86 -1.19
C GLY A 361 45.30 7.52 -1.77
N GLN A 362 44.04 7.42 -2.19
CA GLN A 362 43.44 6.23 -2.80
C GLN A 362 43.69 6.23 -4.32
N ILE A 363 44.97 6.20 -4.71
CA ILE A 363 45.42 6.46 -6.10
C ILE A 363 44.86 5.45 -7.11
N GLU A 364 44.76 4.17 -6.74
CA GLU A 364 44.24 3.12 -7.63
C GLU A 364 42.76 3.38 -7.99
N GLN A 365 41.94 3.66 -6.98
CA GLN A 365 40.52 3.99 -7.16
C GLN A 365 40.34 5.27 -7.99
N ALA A 366 41.13 6.31 -7.71
CA ALA A 366 41.10 7.54 -8.49
C ALA A 366 41.44 7.28 -9.96
N THR A 367 42.51 6.51 -10.22
CA THR A 367 42.97 6.19 -11.57
C THR A 367 41.91 5.42 -12.36
N GLU A 368 41.23 4.47 -11.73
CA GLU A 368 40.14 3.71 -12.36
C GLU A 368 38.99 4.64 -12.79
N LEU A 369 38.51 5.49 -11.88
CA LEU A 369 37.44 6.46 -12.17
C LEU A 369 37.83 7.43 -13.27
N LEU A 370 39.05 7.98 -13.24
CA LEU A 370 39.51 8.95 -14.24
C LEU A 370 39.60 8.33 -15.63
N ARG A 371 40.07 7.08 -15.74
CA ARG A 371 40.09 6.35 -17.02
C ARG A 371 38.68 6.13 -17.55
N GLU A 372 37.75 5.73 -16.68
CA GLU A 372 36.35 5.55 -17.07
C GLU A 372 35.75 6.86 -17.60
N ILE A 373 36.04 8.00 -16.97
CA ILE A 373 35.54 9.32 -17.42
C ILE A 373 36.05 9.64 -18.84
N VAL A 374 37.36 9.46 -19.08
CA VAL A 374 37.97 9.72 -20.40
C VAL A 374 37.36 8.82 -21.48
N ASP A 375 37.17 7.54 -21.19
CA ASP A 375 36.65 6.57 -22.15
C ASP A 375 35.15 6.78 -22.44
N ARG A 376 34.37 7.06 -21.39
CA ARG A 376 32.90 7.12 -21.47
C ARG A 376 32.38 8.50 -21.89
N PHE A 377 33.10 9.57 -21.56
CA PHE A 377 32.68 10.96 -21.82
C PHE A 377 33.74 11.78 -22.60
N PRO A 378 34.33 11.26 -23.70
CA PRO A 378 35.52 11.83 -24.34
C PRO A 378 35.34 13.26 -24.88
N GLN A 379 34.10 13.72 -25.03
CA GLN A 379 33.77 15.07 -25.54
C GLN A 379 33.42 16.06 -24.43
N GLN A 380 33.33 15.63 -23.17
CA GLN A 380 32.99 16.48 -22.04
C GLN A 380 34.23 17.16 -21.45
N TRP A 381 34.03 18.30 -20.80
CA TRP A 381 35.11 19.02 -20.12
C TRP A 381 35.72 18.19 -18.97
N THR A 382 34.92 17.32 -18.37
CA THR A 382 35.31 16.38 -17.31
C THR A 382 36.38 15.40 -17.80
N ALA A 383 36.30 14.92 -19.04
CA ALA A 383 37.34 14.04 -19.62
C ALA A 383 38.69 14.75 -19.77
N ASN A 384 38.69 16.03 -20.20
CA ASN A 384 39.94 16.80 -20.29
C ASN A 384 40.58 17.00 -18.90
N LYS A 385 39.76 17.31 -17.89
CA LYS A 385 40.23 17.45 -16.51
C LYS A 385 40.68 16.10 -15.93
N ALA A 386 39.99 15.01 -16.25
CA ALA A 386 40.35 13.66 -15.83
C ALA A 386 41.71 13.23 -16.43
N GLN A 387 41.93 13.50 -17.72
CA GLN A 387 43.20 13.24 -18.38
C GLN A 387 44.36 14.03 -17.75
N THR A 388 44.10 15.27 -17.35
CA THR A 388 45.09 16.12 -16.66
C THR A 388 45.51 15.49 -15.33
N HIS A 389 44.55 15.00 -14.54
CA HIS A 389 44.84 14.30 -13.29
C HIS A 389 45.57 12.98 -13.53
N LEU A 390 45.19 12.18 -14.54
CA LEU A 390 45.89 10.94 -14.88
C LEU A 390 47.36 11.17 -15.23
N ASN A 391 47.65 12.18 -16.05
CA ASN A 391 49.02 12.49 -16.42
C ASN A 391 49.86 12.87 -15.19
N ARG A 392 49.30 13.68 -14.29
CA ARG A 392 49.98 14.07 -13.04
C ARG A 392 50.29 12.87 -12.15
N LEU A 393 49.34 11.95 -12.00
CA LEU A 393 49.53 10.75 -11.17
C LEU A 393 50.62 9.81 -11.74
N LEU A 394 50.73 9.72 -13.08
CA LEU A 394 51.75 8.91 -13.74
C LEU A 394 53.14 9.55 -13.75
N GLU A 395 53.24 10.87 -13.58
CA GLU A 395 54.52 11.58 -13.42
C GLU A 395 55.07 11.50 -11.98
N GLU A 396 54.22 11.16 -11.00
CA GLU A 396 54.56 11.02 -9.58
C GLU A 396 54.96 9.58 -9.19
N GLU A 397 54.77 8.59 -10.08
CA GLU A 397 55.29 7.20 -9.97
C GLU A 397 56.75 7.09 -10.45
#